data_AF-A0A498G577-F1
#
_entry.id   AF-A0A498G577-F1
#
_cell.length_a   1.000
_cell.length_b   1.000
_cell.length_c   1.000
_cell.angle_alpha   90.00
_cell.angle_beta   90.00
_cell.angle_gamma   90.00
#
_symmetry.space_group_name_H-M   'P 1'
#
loop_
_entity.id
_entity.type
_entity.pdbx_description
1 polymer ?
#
loop_
_entity_poly.entity_id
_entity_poly.type
_entity_poly.pdbx_seq_one_letter_code
_entity_poly.pdbx_strand_id
1 'polypeptide(L)' 'MAEPTADPDESAGAPGIGDQFPQLTVETSHGELTIPDDYEGKWLVLFSHPGDFTPVCTSEFVAFEQ' A
#
# COMPACT_ATOMS: atom_id res chain seq x y z
N MET A 1 31.82 2.06 22.05
CA MET A 1 31.28 3.13 21.18
C MET A 1 30.07 2.51 20.51
N ALA A 2 28.89 2.75 21.10
CA ALA A 2 27.64 2.18 20.63
C ALA A 2 27.12 3.05 19.48
N GLU A 3 26.79 2.40 18.38
CA GLU A 3 26.17 3.01 17.21
C GLU A 3 24.80 3.59 17.63
N PRO A 4 24.42 4.77 17.13
CA PRO A 4 23.14 5.36 17.49
C PRO A 4 22.00 4.50 16.95
N THR A 5 21.15 4.06 17.86
CA THR A 5 19.87 3.38 17.61
C THR A 5 19.08 4.14 16.55
N ALA A 6 18.74 3.46 15.47
CA ALA A 6 17.87 3.95 14.41
C ALA A 6 16.55 4.49 15.00
N ASP A 7 16.20 5.70 14.59
CA ASP A 7 14.92 6.33 14.91
C ASP A 7 13.75 5.51 14.33
N PRO A 8 12.65 5.29 15.09
CA PRO A 8 11.50 4.50 14.63
C PRO A 8 10.58 5.25 13.63
N ASP A 9 11.00 6.43 13.17
CA ASP A 9 10.26 7.33 12.26
C ASP A 9 11.21 7.88 11.18
N GLU A 10 11.96 7.00 10.50
CA GLU A 10 12.77 7.40 9.36
C GLU A 10 12.73 6.34 8.25
N SER A 11 11.98 6.66 7.18
CA SER A 11 12.17 6.19 5.81
C SER A 11 12.39 4.68 5.60
N ALA A 12 11.29 3.91 5.57
CA ALA A 12 11.20 2.91 4.50
C ALA A 12 11.23 3.71 3.18
N GLY A 13 12.36 3.72 2.48
CA GLY A 13 12.45 4.36 1.18
C GLY A 13 11.32 3.86 0.29
N ALA A 14 10.87 4.69 -0.66
CA ALA A 14 9.86 4.26 -1.63
C ALA A 14 10.24 2.86 -2.16
N PRO A 15 9.34 1.88 -2.09
CA PRO A 15 9.69 0.50 -2.40
C PRO A 15 10.26 0.43 -3.82
N GLY A 16 11.43 -0.18 -3.95
CA GLY A 16 12.09 -0.36 -5.22
C GLY A 16 11.39 -1.43 -6.04
N ILE A 17 11.55 -1.36 -7.37
CA ILE A 17 11.10 -2.44 -8.25
C ILE A 17 11.93 -3.69 -7.95
N GLY A 18 11.27 -4.76 -7.51
CA GLY A 18 11.91 -6.04 -7.18
C GLY A 18 12.15 -6.25 -5.68
N ASP A 19 11.94 -5.23 -4.85
CA ASP A 19 11.95 -5.38 -3.40
C ASP A 19 10.72 -6.15 -2.92
N GLN A 20 10.84 -6.79 -1.76
CA GLN A 20 9.67 -7.37 -1.10
C GLN A 20 8.73 -6.25 -0.65
N PHE A 21 7.45 -6.40 -0.96
CA PHE A 21 6.43 -5.45 -0.53
C PHE A 21 6.35 -5.42 1.02
N PRO A 22 6.23 -4.24 1.65
CA PRO A 22 6.16 -4.14 3.10
C PRO A 22 4.91 -4.83 3.65
N GLN A 23 5.03 -5.41 4.85
CA GLN A 23 3.91 -6.05 5.52
C GLN A 23 2.97 -4.97 6.07
N LEU A 24 1.75 -4.90 5.54
CA LEU A 24 0.76 -3.86 5.84
C LEU A 24 -0.57 -4.50 6.24
N THR A 25 -1.00 -4.22 7.47
CA THR A 25 -2.37 -4.53 7.92
C THR A 25 -3.21 -3.27 7.79
N VAL A 26 -4.23 -3.29 6.94
CA VAL A 26 -5.07 -2.14 6.61
C VAL A 26 -6.55 -2.49 6.76
N GLU A 27 -7.34 -1.51 7.23
CA GLU A 27 -8.80 -1.61 7.23
C GLU A 27 -9.33 -1.26 5.84
N THR A 28 -10.10 -2.18 5.24
CA THR A 28 -10.69 -1.99 3.92
C THR A 28 -12.21 -2.11 3.99
N SER A 29 -12.89 -1.74 2.90
CA SER A 29 -14.33 -1.94 2.75
C SER A 29 -14.78 -3.41 2.81
N HIS A 30 -13.85 -4.36 2.66
CA HIS A 30 -14.11 -5.80 2.75
C HIS A 30 -13.64 -6.40 4.09
N GLY A 31 -13.24 -5.56 5.06
CA GLY A 31 -12.68 -5.97 6.35
C GLY A 31 -11.18 -5.68 6.46
N GLU A 32 -10.56 -6.19 7.53
CA GLU A 32 -9.11 -6.12 7.74
C GLU A 32 -8.39 -7.02 6.74
N LEU A 33 -7.33 -6.50 6.10
CA LEU A 33 -6.47 -7.24 5.18
C LEU A 33 -5.00 -7.07 5.58
N THR A 34 -4.24 -8.16 5.51
CA THR A 34 -2.78 -8.20 5.69
C THR A 34 -2.10 -8.48 4.36
N ILE A 35 -1.49 -7.45 3.79
CA ILE A 35 -0.85 -7.47 2.47
C ILE A 35 0.67 -7.62 2.68
N PRO A 36 1.38 -8.49 1.94
CA PRO A 36 0.93 -9.28 0.79
C PRO A 36 0.33 -10.67 1.12
N ASP A 37 0.27 -11.08 2.37
CA ASP A 37 -0.08 -12.47 2.78
C ASP A 37 -1.47 -12.92 2.28
N ASP A 38 -2.49 -12.07 2.36
CA ASP A 38 -3.86 -12.36 1.87
C ASP A 38 -3.95 -12.53 0.33
N TYR A 39 -2.92 -12.11 -0.40
CA TYR A 39 -2.85 -12.19 -1.87
C TYR A 39 -1.74 -13.12 -2.36
N GLU A 40 -1.23 -14.04 -1.52
CA GLU A 40 -0.21 -15.00 -1.92
C GLU A 40 -0.62 -15.79 -3.19
N GLY A 41 0.28 -15.81 -4.18
CA GLY A 41 0.05 -16.50 -5.46
C GLY A 41 -0.83 -15.73 -6.47
N LYS A 42 -1.29 -14.51 -6.14
CA LYS A 42 -2.03 -13.63 -7.04
C LYS A 42 -1.25 -12.33 -7.28
N TRP A 43 -1.46 -11.73 -8.45
CA TRP A 43 -0.98 -10.37 -8.70
C TRP A 43 -1.90 -9.36 -8.00
N LEU A 44 -1.30 -8.43 -7.26
CA LEU A 44 -1.99 -7.33 -6.60
C LEU A 44 -1.58 -5.99 -7.22
N VAL A 45 -2.55 -5.17 -7.58
CA VAL A 45 -2.35 -3.78 -8.00
C VAL A 45 -2.90 -2.87 -6.90
N LEU A 46 -2.02 -2.23 -6.14
CA LEU A 46 -2.39 -1.25 -5.12
C LEU A 46 -2.31 0.16 -5.72
N PHE A 47 -3.44 0.87 -5.72
CA PHE A 47 -3.54 2.26 -6.18
C PHE A 47 -4.07 3.14 -5.05
N SER A 48 -3.60 4.38 -4.98
CA SER A 48 -4.10 5.37 -4.03
C SER A 48 -4.77 6.52 -4.78
N HIS A 49 -5.76 7.12 -4.15
CA HIS A 49 -6.35 8.38 -4.59
C HIS A 49 -6.35 9.37 -3.41
N PRO A 50 -6.22 10.68 -3.64
CA PRO A 50 -6.11 11.69 -2.57
C PRO A 50 -7.33 11.77 -1.64
N GLY A 51 -8.52 11.39 -2.13
CA GLY A 51 -9.72 11.33 -1.31
C GLY A 51 -10.97 10.98 -2.12
N ASP A 52 -11.97 10.45 -1.43
CA ASP A 52 -13.28 10.12 -2.02
C ASP A 52 -14.00 11.39 -2.52
N PHE A 53 -14.84 11.24 -3.55
CA PHE A 53 -15.69 12.29 -4.12
C PHE A 53 -14.95 13.51 -4.71
N THR A 54 -13.69 13.33 -5.10
CA THR A 54 -12.98 14.31 -5.93
C THR A 54 -13.18 13.96 -7.41
N PRO A 55 -13.42 14.95 -8.29
CA PRO A 55 -13.94 14.69 -9.65
C PRO A 55 -12.99 13.90 -10.56
N VAL A 56 -11.71 13.79 -10.21
CA VAL A 56 -10.72 12.97 -10.92
C VAL A 56 -10.73 11.52 -10.42
N CYS A 57 -10.72 11.32 -9.10
CA CYS A 57 -10.60 9.99 -8.48
C CYS A 57 -11.80 9.09 -8.75
N THR A 58 -13.01 9.65 -8.89
CA THR A 58 -14.21 8.88 -9.27
C THR A 58 -14.14 8.37 -10.71
N SER A 59 -13.46 9.09 -11.61
CA SER A 59 -13.25 8.62 -12.99
C SER A 59 -12.17 7.53 -13.08
N GLU A 60 -11.16 7.60 -12.21
CA GLU A 60 -10.11 6.57 -12.11
C GLU A 60 -10.68 5.23 -11.61
N PHE A 61 -11.59 5.26 -10.64
CA PHE A 61 -12.24 4.04 -10.14
C PHE A 61 -13.07 3.33 -11.23
N VAL A 62 -13.87 4.07 -12.01
CA VAL A 62 -14.70 3.51 -13.10
C VAL A 62 -13.85 2.88 -14.22
N ALA A 63 -12.65 3.39 -14.48
CA ALA A 63 -11.77 2.84 -15.50
C ALA A 63 -11.12 1.49 -15.10
N PHE A 64 -10.97 1.22 -13.80
CA PHE A 64 -10.39 -0.03 -13.29
C PHE A 64 -11.42 -1.14 -13.05
N GLU A 65 -12.71 -0.81 -12.84
CA GLU A 65 -13.78 -1.81 -12.62
C GLU A 65 -14.31 -2.48 -13.92
N GLN A 66 -13.80 -2.09 -15.09
CA GLN A 66 -14.26 -2.56 -16.41
C GLN A 66 -13.38 -3.66 -17.02
#